data_AF-X1RIX9-F1
#
_entry.id   AF-X1RIX9-F1
#
_cell.length_a   1.000
_cell.length_b   1.000
_cell.length_c   1.000
_cell.angle_alpha   90.00
_cell.angle_beta   90.00
_cell.angle_gamma   90.00
#
_symmetry.space_group_name_H-M   'P 1'
#
loop_
_entity.id
_entity.type
_entity.pdbx_description
1 polymer ?
#
loop_
_entity_poly.entity_id
_entity_poly.type
_entity_poly.pdbx_seq_one_letter_code
_entity_poly.pdbx_strand_id
1 'polypeptide(L)'
;RKHFADRMFNAIVNFNTKLKEAASFGQPINEYDPASKGHRNFRSLAEEVLGSHVQQQRHEFVNSLANQLESISATADELLKSTNMPIRKAAQPKTEQLSPLKEPETKRATG
;
A
#
# COMPACT_ATOMS: atom_id res chain seq x y z
N ARG A 1 5.44 14.93 -19.44
CA ARG A 1 5.71 14.30 -18.11
C ARG A 1 4.44 13.88 -17.36
N LYS A 2 3.30 14.59 -17.43
CA LYS A 2 2.05 14.21 -16.73
C LYS A 2 1.38 12.92 -17.24
N HIS A 3 1.57 12.54 -18.50
CA HIS A 3 0.88 11.38 -19.09
C HIS A 3 1.39 10.00 -18.62
N PHE A 4 2.57 9.93 -18.01
CA PHE A 4 3.20 8.65 -17.64
C PHE A 4 3.72 8.66 -16.20
N ALA A 5 3.23 9.58 -15.35
CA ALA A 5 3.71 9.72 -13.98
C ALA A 5 3.59 8.39 -13.21
N ASP A 6 2.49 7.67 -13.41
CA ASP A 6 2.22 6.41 -12.71
C ASP A 6 3.01 5.21 -13.28
N ARG A 7 3.71 5.39 -14.40
CA ARG A 7 4.52 4.35 -15.08
C ARG A 7 6.00 4.68 -15.13
N MET A 8 6.44 5.72 -14.43
CA MET A 8 7.82 6.18 -14.44
C MET A 8 8.44 5.93 -13.07
N PHE A 9 9.64 5.34 -13.06
CA PHE A 9 10.43 5.22 -11.86
C PHE A 9 10.92 6.60 -11.39
N ASN A 10 11.06 6.75 -10.08
CA ASN A 10 11.62 7.93 -9.44
C ASN A 10 13.16 7.90 -9.49
N ALA A 11 13.77 6.73 -9.54
CA ALA A 11 15.20 6.55 -9.67
C ALA A 11 15.73 7.09 -11.01
N ILE A 12 16.72 7.99 -10.93
CA ILE A 12 17.34 8.63 -12.10
C ILE A 12 18.75 8.07 -12.29
N VAL A 13 18.99 7.44 -13.44
CA VAL A 13 20.32 6.96 -13.83
C VAL A 13 21.05 8.02 -14.65
N ASN A 14 22.01 8.69 -14.00
CA ASN A 14 22.87 9.66 -14.67
C ASN A 14 24.05 8.99 -15.38
N PHE A 15 24.27 9.35 -16.65
CA PHE A 15 25.43 8.92 -17.41
C PHE A 15 26.72 9.52 -16.82
N ASN A 16 27.72 8.68 -16.54
CA ASN A 16 28.98 9.10 -15.96
C ASN A 16 30.14 8.30 -16.56
N THR A 17 31.37 8.80 -16.37
CA THR A 17 32.59 8.18 -16.92
C THR A 17 32.76 6.75 -16.44
N LYS A 18 32.47 6.45 -15.16
CA LYS A 18 32.60 5.10 -14.60
C LYS A 18 31.66 4.08 -15.25
N LEU A 19 30.44 4.49 -15.62
CA LEU A 19 29.54 3.64 -16.41
C LEU A 19 30.08 3.39 -17.82
N LYS A 20 30.68 4.39 -18.46
CA LYS A 20 31.30 4.23 -19.78
C LYS A 20 32.48 3.28 -19.72
N GLU A 21 33.37 3.48 -18.75
CA GLU A 21 34.53 2.61 -18.52
C GLU A 21 34.08 1.18 -18.25
N ALA A 22 33.18 0.96 -17.28
CA ALA A 22 32.64 -0.37 -16.97
C ALA A 22 32.07 -1.07 -18.23
N ALA A 23 31.29 -0.35 -19.05
CA ALA A 23 30.76 -0.87 -20.31
C ALA A 23 31.87 -1.23 -21.31
N SER A 24 32.93 -0.41 -21.43
CA SER A 24 34.08 -0.69 -22.30
C SER A 24 34.89 -1.89 -21.84
N PHE A 25 35.01 -2.11 -20.52
CA PHE A 25 35.68 -3.28 -19.95
C PHE A 25 34.77 -4.53 -19.92
N GLY A 26 33.49 -4.40 -20.29
CA GLY A 26 32.53 -5.51 -20.24
C GLY A 26 32.20 -5.98 -18.82
N GLN A 27 32.42 -5.13 -17.82
CA GLN A 27 32.20 -5.44 -16.41
C GLN A 27 30.96 -4.71 -15.88
N PRO A 28 30.17 -5.35 -15.01
CA PRO A 28 29.02 -4.68 -14.41
C PRO A 28 29.49 -3.61 -13.41
N ILE A 29 28.73 -2.51 -13.28
CA ILE A 29 29.16 -1.34 -12.50
C ILE A 29 29.36 -1.63 -10.99
N ASN A 30 28.67 -2.65 -10.46
CA ASN A 30 28.86 -3.11 -9.08
C ASN A 30 30.19 -3.81 -8.85
N GLU A 31 30.81 -4.40 -9.88
CA GLU A 31 32.14 -5.00 -9.78
C GLU A 31 33.22 -4.01 -10.17
N TYR A 32 32.98 -3.19 -11.21
CA TYR A 32 33.95 -2.21 -11.70
C TYR A 32 34.23 -1.09 -10.69
N ASP A 33 33.19 -0.45 -10.15
CA ASP A 33 33.32 0.62 -9.16
C ASP A 33 32.06 0.74 -8.28
N PRO A 34 31.99 0.00 -7.16
CA PRO A 34 30.87 0.06 -6.21
C PRO A 34 30.71 1.42 -5.52
N ALA A 35 31.76 2.25 -5.46
CA ALA A 35 31.70 3.58 -4.84
C ALA A 35 31.19 4.65 -5.82
N SER A 36 31.09 4.33 -7.11
CA SER A 36 30.67 5.27 -8.15
C SER A 36 29.23 5.75 -7.99
N LYS A 37 28.96 6.97 -8.46
CA LYS A 37 27.59 7.49 -8.59
C LYS A 37 26.72 6.62 -9.51
N GLY A 38 27.33 6.01 -10.53
CA GLY A 38 26.65 5.10 -11.45
C GLY A 38 26.10 3.87 -10.74
N HIS A 39 26.93 3.22 -9.92
CA HIS A 39 26.50 2.10 -9.09
C HIS A 39 25.33 2.48 -8.18
N ARG A 40 25.44 3.61 -7.45
CA ARG A 40 24.39 4.07 -6.54
C ARG A 40 23.06 4.31 -7.26
N ASN A 41 23.08 4.93 -8.45
CA ASN A 41 21.85 5.17 -9.20
C ASN A 41 21.18 3.87 -9.66
N PHE A 42 21.95 2.91 -10.18
CA PHE A 42 21.42 1.61 -10.59
C PHE A 42 20.92 0.79 -9.40
N ARG A 43 21.58 0.89 -8.24
CA ARG A 43 21.13 0.26 -7.01
C ARG A 43 19.77 0.79 -6.58
N SER A 44 19.59 2.11 -6.56
CA SER A 44 18.29 2.73 -6.25
C SER A 44 17.20 2.33 -7.25
N LEU A 45 17.54 2.23 -8.53
CA LEU A 45 16.60 1.73 -9.54
C LEU A 45 16.22 0.26 -9.28
N ALA A 46 17.19 -0.60 -8.97
CA ALA A 46 16.92 -2.00 -8.67
C ALA A 46 16.01 -2.17 -7.43
N GLU A 47 16.26 -1.40 -6.37
CA GLU A 47 15.41 -1.36 -5.17
C GLU A 47 13.98 -0.93 -5.51
N GLU A 48 13.82 0.09 -6.37
CA GLU A 48 12.51 0.56 -6.79
C GLU A 48 11.78 -0.47 -7.65
N VAL A 49 12.47 -1.14 -8.58
CA VAL A 49 11.88 -2.21 -9.42
C VAL A 49 11.38 -3.38 -8.57
N LEU A 50 12.15 -3.78 -7.56
CA LEU A 50 11.74 -4.84 -6.64
C LEU A 50 10.55 -4.39 -5.78
N GLY A 51 10.53 -3.14 -5.32
CA GLY A 51 9.43 -2.58 -4.55
C GLY A 51 8.15 -2.35 -5.37
N SER A 52 8.26 -1.94 -6.63
CA SER A 52 7.11 -1.60 -7.47
C SER A 52 6.26 -2.82 -7.81
N HIS A 53 6.90 -3.99 -8.01
CA HIS A 53 6.19 -5.24 -8.22
C HIS A 53 5.28 -5.60 -7.05
N VAL A 54 5.75 -5.40 -5.82
CA VAL A 54 4.96 -5.67 -4.61
C VAL A 54 3.75 -4.73 -4.52
N GLN A 55 3.91 -3.45 -4.83
CA GLN A 55 2.80 -2.50 -4.78
C GLN A 55 1.72 -2.80 -5.83
N GLN A 56 2.12 -3.16 -7.05
CA GLN A 56 1.17 -3.52 -8.10
C GLN A 56 0.39 -4.79 -7.75
N GLN A 57 1.07 -5.84 -7.28
CA GLN A 57 0.41 -7.08 -6.84
C GLN A 57 -0.58 -6.83 -5.70
N ARG A 58 -0.23 -5.97 -4.73
CA ARG A 58 -1.14 -5.60 -3.63
C ARG A 58 -2.38 -4.89 -4.14
N HIS A 59 -2.23 -3.97 -5.09
CA HIS A 59 -3.37 -3.25 -5.67
C HIS A 59 -4.33 -4.20 -6.39
N GLU A 60 -3.80 -5.09 -7.24
CA GLU A 60 -4.59 -6.10 -7.95
C GLU A 60 -5.33 -7.03 -6.98
N PHE A 61 -4.66 -7.47 -5.91
CA PHE A 61 -5.27 -8.32 -4.89
C PHE A 61 -6.40 -7.61 -4.12
N VAL A 62 -6.19 -6.37 -3.67
CA VAL A 62 -7.22 -5.59 -2.96
C VAL A 62 -8.44 -5.36 -3.82
N ASN A 63 -8.25 -5.06 -5.12
CA ASN A 63 -9.36 -4.88 -6.05
C ASN A 63 -10.14 -6.19 -6.26
N SER A 64 -9.45 -7.32 -6.38
CA SER A 64 -10.09 -8.64 -6.45
C SER A 64 -10.94 -8.92 -5.20
N LEU A 65 -10.40 -8.62 -4.01
CA LEU A 65 -11.12 -8.82 -2.76
C LEU A 65 -12.36 -7.92 -2.66
N ALA A 66 -12.25 -6.66 -3.09
CA ALA A 66 -13.38 -5.74 -3.13
C ALA A 66 -14.51 -6.27 -4.02
N ASN A 67 -14.18 -6.76 -5.23
CA ASN A 67 -15.14 -7.37 -6.14
C ASN A 67 -15.80 -8.63 -5.54
N GLN A 68 -15.03 -9.45 -4.82
CA GLN A 68 -15.57 -10.62 -4.12
C GLN A 68 -16.56 -10.21 -3.02
N LEU A 69 -16.21 -9.21 -2.20
CA LEU A 69 -17.11 -8.72 -1.15
C LEU A 69 -18.41 -8.14 -1.73
N GLU A 70 -18.31 -7.40 -2.83
CA GLU A 70 -19.49 -6.87 -3.53
C GLU A 70 -20.42 -7.99 -3.98
N SER A 71 -19.90 -9.03 -4.63
CA SER A 71 -20.71 -10.19 -5.06
C SER A 71 -21.34 -10.96 -3.90
N ILE A 72 -20.62 -11.14 -2.79
CA ILE A 72 -21.16 -11.78 -1.58
C ILE A 72 -22.31 -10.95 -1.00
N SER A 73 -22.14 -9.63 -0.90
CA SER A 73 -23.18 -8.74 -0.38
C SER A 73 -24.44 -8.75 -1.26
N ALA A 74 -24.28 -8.71 -2.59
CA ALA A 74 -25.38 -8.80 -3.53
C ALA A 74 -26.15 -10.12 -3.38
N THR A 75 -25.42 -11.23 -3.24
CA THR A 75 -26.03 -12.56 -3.01
C THR A 75 -26.82 -12.60 -1.70
N ALA A 76 -26.30 -11.99 -0.63
CA ALA A 76 -26.99 -11.91 0.65
C ALA A 76 -28.30 -11.12 0.56
N ASP A 77 -28.28 -9.97 -0.14
CA ASP A 77 -29.49 -9.15 -0.36
C ASP A 77 -30.55 -9.89 -1.18
N GLU A 78 -30.16 -10.62 -2.23
CA GLU A 78 -31.08 -11.47 -3.00
C GLU A 78 -31.72 -12.56 -2.12
N LEU A 79 -30.94 -13.23 -1.28
CA LEU A 79 -31.46 -14.23 -0.35
C LEU A 79 -32.44 -13.61 0.65
N LEU A 80 -32.12 -12.46 1.25
CA LEU A 80 -33.01 -11.74 2.16
C LEU A 80 -34.33 -11.33 1.47
N LYS A 81 -34.26 -10.92 0.20
CA LYS A 81 -35.44 -10.59 -0.60
C LYS A 81 -36.29 -11.81 -0.94
N SER A 82 -35.65 -12.96 -1.16
CA SER A 82 -36.34 -14.23 -1.45
C SER A 82 -37.04 -14.82 -0.23
N THR A 83 -36.56 -14.51 0.98
CA THR A 83 -37.21 -14.92 2.22
C THR A 83 -38.42 -14.04 2.52
N ASN A 84 -39.59 -14.41 2.01
CA ASN A 84 -40.88 -13.91 2.50
C ASN A 84 -41.20 -14.55 3.88
N MET A 85 -40.43 -14.19 4.90
CA MET A 85 -40.71 -14.54 6.29
C MET A 85 -40.82 -13.23 7.07
N PRO A 86 -41.95 -12.95 7.75
CA PRO A 86 -42.01 -11.82 8.65
C PRO A 86 -41.04 -12.11 9.79
N ILE A 87 -39.87 -11.49 9.75
CA ILE A 87 -38.95 -11.44 10.87
C ILE A 87 -39.74 -10.80 12.02
N ARG A 88 -40.23 -11.60 12.97
CA ARG A 88 -40.70 -11.09 14.26
C ARG A 88 -39.53 -10.27 14.78
N LYS A 89 -39.71 -8.94 14.92
CA LYS A 89 -38.67 -8.02 15.38
C LYS A 89 -37.96 -8.61 16.60
N ALA A 90 -36.81 -9.24 16.40
CA ALA A 90 -35.91 -9.56 17.49
C ALA A 90 -35.33 -8.21 17.93
N ALA A 91 -35.44 -7.93 19.21
CA ALA A 91 -35.01 -6.67 19.82
C ALA A 91 -33.63 -6.26 19.28
N GLN A 92 -33.54 -5.01 18.83
CA GLN A 92 -32.28 -4.40 18.42
C GLN A 92 -31.24 -4.58 19.54
N PRO A 93 -30.00 -4.99 19.24
CA PRO A 93 -28.94 -4.87 20.23
C PRO A 93 -28.82 -3.39 20.58
N LYS A 94 -29.05 -3.05 21.85
CA LYS A 94 -28.82 -1.70 22.36
C LYS A 94 -27.40 -1.31 21.97
N THR A 95 -27.27 -0.33 21.10
CA THR A 95 -26.01 0.39 20.89
C THR A 95 -25.64 0.99 22.22
N GLU A 96 -24.74 0.31 22.94
CA GLU A 96 -24.13 0.81 24.15
C GLU A 96 -23.22 1.96 23.72
N GLN A 97 -23.75 3.19 23.84
CA GLN A 97 -22.95 4.39 23.66
C GLN A 97 -21.86 4.37 24.74
N LEU A 98 -20.63 4.05 24.34
CA LEU A 98 -19.43 4.27 25.14
C LEU A 98 -19.35 5.79 25.43
N SER A 99 -19.68 6.15 26.67
CA SER A 99 -19.50 7.51 27.16
C SER A 99 -18.01 7.83 27.26
N PRO A 100 -17.59 9.08 26.95
CA PRO A 100 -16.19 9.48 27.09
C PRO A 100 -15.71 9.29 28.53
N LEU A 101 -14.61 8.55 28.71
CA LEU A 101 -13.95 8.44 30.01
C LEU A 101 -13.65 9.85 30.55
N LYS A 102 -14.23 10.20 31.70
CA LYS A 102 -13.82 11.40 32.45
C LYS A 102 -12.43 11.16 33.02
N GLU A 103 -11.49 12.01 32.63
CA GLU A 103 -10.16 12.10 33.25
C GLU A 103 -10.30 12.40 34.76
N PRO A 104 -9.48 11.80 35.63
CA PRO A 104 -9.53 12.10 37.05
C PRO A 104 -8.94 13.49 37.32
N GLU A 105 -9.79 14.42 37.74
CA GLU A 105 -9.36 15.70 38.29
C GLU A 105 -8.45 15.47 39.50
N THR A 106 -7.18 15.82 39.35
CA THR A 106 -6.21 15.85 40.44
C THR A 106 -6.51 17.07 41.30
N LYS A 107 -7.22 16.87 42.42
CA LYS A 107 -7.36 17.88 43.45
C LYS A 107 -5.97 18.25 43.98
N ARG A 108 -5.45 19.42 43.61
CA ARG A 108 -4.35 20.05 44.33
C ARG A 108 -4.88 20.49 45.68
N ALA A 109 -4.50 19.75 46.72
CA ALA A 109 -4.67 20.18 48.10
C ALA A 109 -3.74 21.37 48.35
N THR A 110 -4.34 22.46 48.82
CA THR A 110 -3.68 23.62 49.42
C THR A 110 -2.96 23.21 50.71
N GLY A 111 -1.70 23.61 50.85
CA GLY A 111 -0.87 23.51 52.03
C GLY A 111 0.48 24.16 51.79
#